data_AF-A0A957RLU4-F1
#
_entry.id   AF-A0A957RLU4-F1
#
_cell.length_a   1.000
_cell.length_b   1.000
_cell.length_c   1.000
_cell.angle_alpha   90.00
_cell.angle_beta   90.00
_cell.angle_gamma   90.00
#
_symmetry.space_group_name_H-M   'P 1'
#
loop_
_entity.id
_entity.type
_entity.pdbx_description
1 polymer ?
#
loop_
_entity_poly.entity_id
_entity_poly.type
_entity_poly.pdbx_seq_one_letter_code
_entity_poly.pdbx_strand_id
1 'polypeptide(L)'
;PQLFAGTGLGLALSQRLANQHGGEISVTSTPGAGSRFTVTMPWNARDADIHSEAPSPAASAFSPPPPHEPAGTDRKVLLAED
;
A
#
# COMPACT_ATOMS: atom_id res chain seq x y z
N PRO A 1 23.13 7.98 -4.60
CA PRO A 1 21.89 7.22 -4.30
C PRO A 1 20.83 8.18 -3.75
N GLN A 2 19.99 8.73 -4.63
CA GLN A 2 18.97 9.71 -4.24
C GLN A 2 17.74 8.96 -3.73
N LEU A 3 17.50 9.03 -2.41
CA LEU A 3 16.22 8.65 -1.83
C LEU A 3 15.18 9.65 -2.34
N PHE A 4 14.21 9.18 -3.12
CA PHE A 4 13.06 9.93 -3.58
C PHE A 4 12.14 10.26 -2.40
N ALA A 5 12.53 11.24 -1.59
CA ALA A 5 11.70 11.80 -0.54
C ALA A 5 10.61 12.68 -1.17
N GLY A 6 9.37 12.17 -1.22
CA GLY A 6 8.20 12.97 -0.86
C GLY A 6 7.53 13.88 -1.90
N THR A 7 7.66 13.68 -3.21
CA THR A 7 6.77 14.38 -4.19
C THR A 7 5.33 13.86 -4.19
N GLY A 8 5.03 12.79 -3.43
CA GLY A 8 3.73 12.12 -3.46
C GLY A 8 3.46 11.31 -4.74
N LEU A 9 4.41 11.25 -5.67
CA LEU A 9 4.23 10.58 -6.96
C LEU A 9 4.23 9.05 -6.89
N GLY A 10 4.81 8.46 -5.83
CA GLY A 10 5.00 7.01 -5.73
C GLY A 10 3.70 6.23 -5.86
N LEU A 11 2.67 6.60 -5.07
CA LEU A 11 1.38 5.90 -5.10
C LEU A 11 0.64 6.12 -6.43
N ALA A 12 0.69 7.34 -6.98
CA ALA A 12 0.06 7.65 -8.26
C ALA A 12 0.70 6.84 -9.41
N LEU A 13 2.02 6.68 -9.39
CA LEU A 13 2.74 5.86 -10.36
C LEU A 13 2.39 4.37 -10.19
N SER A 14 2.40 3.86 -8.97
CA SER A 14 2.02 2.47 -8.68
C SER A 14 0.59 2.18 -9.14
N GLN A 15 -0.36 3.10 -8.89
CA GLN A 15 -1.75 2.95 -9.35
C GLN A 15 -1.83 2.88 -10.87
N ARG A 16 -1.12 3.78 -11.57
CA ARG A 16 -1.08 3.78 -13.03
C ARG A 16 -0.51 2.48 -13.58
N LEU A 17 0.57 1.97 -12.98
CA LEU A 17 1.19 0.71 -13.38
C LEU A 17 0.21 -0.46 -13.17
N ALA A 18 -0.37 -0.59 -11.98
CA ALA A 18 -1.34 -1.65 -11.69
C ALA A 18 -2.50 -1.64 -12.70
N ASN A 19 -3.08 -0.46 -12.98
CA ASN A 19 -4.17 -0.32 -13.94
C ASN A 19 -3.76 -0.71 -15.37
N GLN A 20 -2.54 -0.37 -15.80
CA GLN A 20 -2.01 -0.76 -17.11
C GLN A 20 -1.86 -2.28 -17.25
N HIS A 21 -1.58 -2.97 -16.15
CA HIS A 21 -1.51 -4.42 -16.09
C HIS A 21 -2.88 -5.08 -15.82
N GLY A 22 -3.98 -4.34 -15.90
CA GLY A 22 -5.34 -4.85 -15.64
C GLY A 22 -5.61 -5.16 -14.17
N GLY A 23 -4.75 -4.71 -13.27
CA GLY A 23 -4.92 -4.79 -11.82
C GLY A 23 -5.47 -3.49 -11.24
N GLU A 24 -5.47 -3.41 -9.91
CA GLU A 24 -5.99 -2.29 -9.14
C GLU A 24 -5.19 -2.11 -7.84
N ILE A 25 -5.17 -0.89 -7.29
CA ILE A 25 -4.69 -0.59 -5.95
C ILE A 25 -5.84 0.00 -5.14
N SER A 26 -6.08 -0.53 -3.95
CA SER A 26 -7.04 -0.05 -2.97
C SER A 26 -6.35 0.35 -1.68
N VAL A 27 -6.94 1.29 -0.92
CA VAL A 27 -6.42 1.72 0.39
C VAL A 27 -7.52 1.67 1.43
N THR A 28 -7.19 1.16 2.61
CA THR A 28 -8.02 1.23 3.81
C THR A 28 -7.18 1.86 4.91
N SER A 29 -7.65 2.99 5.45
CA SER A 29 -6.94 3.72 6.50
C SER A 29 -7.89 4.01 7.64
N THR A 30 -7.39 3.89 8.86
CA THR A 30 -8.10 4.32 10.07
C THR A 30 -7.19 5.29 10.81
N PRO A 31 -7.66 6.52 11.12
CA PRO A 31 -6.82 7.52 11.78
C PRO A 31 -6.09 6.95 12.99
N GLY A 32 -4.76 7.11 12.95
CA GLY A 32 -3.80 6.63 13.93
C GLY A 32 -3.65 5.11 14.11
N ALA A 33 -4.46 4.26 13.47
CA ALA A 33 -4.16 2.82 13.34
C ALA A 33 -3.31 2.50 12.09
N GLY A 34 -3.02 3.51 11.26
CA GLY A 34 -2.22 3.40 10.05
C GLY A 34 -3.05 3.17 8.78
N SER A 35 -2.36 2.83 7.69
CA SER A 35 -2.96 2.61 6.38
C SER A 35 -2.51 1.29 5.77
N ARG A 36 -3.45 0.54 5.19
CA ARG A 36 -3.23 -0.66 4.40
C ARG A 36 -3.47 -0.35 2.93
N PHE A 37 -2.46 -0.63 2.11
CA PHE A 37 -2.56 -0.57 0.65
C PHE A 37 -2.61 -2.00 0.12
N THR A 38 -3.54 -2.29 -0.77
CA THR A 38 -3.76 -3.61 -1.35
C THR A 38 -3.65 -3.50 -2.86
N VAL A 39 -2.81 -4.33 -3.48
CA VAL A 39 -2.67 -4.43 -4.93
C VAL A 39 -3.28 -5.75 -5.39
N THR A 40 -4.17 -5.69 -6.37
CA THR A 40 -4.83 -6.87 -6.95
C THR A 40 -4.43 -6.95 -8.42
N MET A 41 -3.99 -8.12 -8.87
CA MET A 41 -3.50 -8.33 -10.24
C MET A 41 -4.19 -9.53 -10.87
N PRO A 42 -4.52 -9.48 -12.18
CA PRO A 42 -5.01 -10.66 -12.90
C PRO A 42 -3.91 -11.72 -12.94
N TRP A 43 -4.23 -12.92 -12.48
CA TRP A 43 -3.32 -14.06 -12.44
C TRP A 43 -3.71 -15.08 -13.51
N ASN A 44 -2.84 -15.30 -14.50
CA ASN A 44 -3.02 -16.35 -15.49
C ASN A 44 -2.13 -17.55 -15.13
N ALA A 45 -2.74 -18.61 -14.58
CA ALA A 45 -1.99 -19.78 -14.09
C ALA A 45 -1.20 -20.52 -15.19
N ARG A 46 -1.49 -20.28 -16.48
CA ARG A 46 -0.79 -20.93 -17.60
C ARG A 46 0.65 -20.44 -17.80
N ASP A 47 1.00 -19.28 -17.25
CA ASP A 47 2.36 -18.72 -17.30
C ASP A 47 3.19 -19.09 -16.06
N ALA A 48 2.60 -19.77 -15.06
CA ALA A 48 3.27 -20.07 -13.79
C ALA A 48 4.10 -21.37 -13.81
N ASP A 49 3.90 -22.24 -14.81
CA ASP A 49 4.59 -23.53 -14.94
C ASP A 49 6.11 -23.40 -15.14
N ILE A 50 6.60 -22.23 -15.57
CA ILE A 50 8.02 -21.98 -15.86
C ILE A 50 8.87 -21.61 -14.64
N HIS A 51 8.26 -21.39 -13.46
CA HIS A 51 8.99 -21.01 -12.24
C HIS A 51 8.45 -21.71 -10.98
N SER A 52 8.28 -23.03 -11.03
CA SER A 52 8.01 -23.83 -9.83
C SER A 52 9.32 -24.23 -9.12
N GLU A 53 10.05 -23.24 -8.58
CA GLU A 53 10.97 -23.47 -7.46
C GLU A 53 10.21 -23.03 -6.20
N ALA A 54 9.87 -23.98 -5.34
CA ALA A 54 9.00 -23.76 -4.18
C ALA A 54 9.62 -22.72 -3.22
N PRO A 55 8.93 -21.61 -2.90
CA PRO A 55 9.42 -20.68 -1.91
C PRO A 55 9.40 -21.34 -0.52
N SER A 56 10.59 -21.46 0.08
CA SER A 56 10.77 -21.90 1.47
C SER A 56 9.91 -21.03 2.41
N PRO A 57 9.20 -21.62 3.41
CA PRO A 57 8.19 -20.94 4.25
C PRO A 57 8.71 -19.79 5.14
N ALA A 58 9.97 -19.38 5.02
CA ALA A 58 10.55 -18.24 5.74
C ALA A 58 10.02 -16.86 5.29
N ALA A 59 9.27 -16.77 4.19
CA ALA A 59 8.69 -15.52 3.69
C ALA A 59 7.34 -15.12 4.34
N SER A 60 6.85 -15.88 5.33
CA SER A 60 5.61 -15.56 6.05
C SER A 60 5.87 -14.76 7.33
N ALA A 61 6.58 -13.64 7.21
CA ALA A 61 6.76 -12.68 8.31
C ALA A 61 6.40 -11.24 7.87
N PHE A 62 5.35 -11.09 7.06
CA PHE A 62 4.61 -9.83 7.02
C PHE A 62 3.57 -9.85 8.13
N SER A 63 4.04 -9.78 9.38
CA SER A 63 3.12 -9.48 10.48
C SER A 63 2.62 -8.05 10.26
N PRO A 64 1.29 -7.79 10.27
CA PRO A 64 0.82 -6.41 10.31
C PRO A 64 1.49 -5.74 11.53
N PRO A 65 2.03 -4.51 11.39
CA PRO A 65 2.54 -3.78 12.54
C PRO A 65 1.44 -3.73 13.61
N PRO A 66 1.78 -3.84 14.91
CA PRO A 66 0.79 -3.69 15.97
C PRO A 66 0.02 -2.39 15.74
N PRO A 67 -1.29 -2.35 16.02
CA PRO A 67 -2.05 -1.10 15.95
C PRO A 67 -1.34 -0.10 16.86
N HIS A 68 -0.66 0.87 16.25
CA HIS A 68 -0.10 2.00 16.97
C HIS A 68 -1.31 2.77 17.52
N GLU A 69 -1.28 3.09 18.82
CA GLU A 69 -2.41 3.79 19.43
C GLU A 69 -2.59 5.16 18.77
N PRO A 70 -3.78 5.48 18.25
CA PRO A 70 -4.06 6.81 17.73
C PRO A 70 -4.00 7.81 18.88
N ALA A 71 -2.86 8.49 19.05
CA ALA A 71 -2.81 9.72 19.83
C ALA A 71 -3.71 10.74 19.09
N GLY A 72 -4.96 10.83 19.54
CA GLY A 72 -5.99 11.68 18.98
C GLY A 72 -5.49 13.12 18.89
N THR A 73 -5.22 13.57 17.67
CA THR A 73 -5.07 15.01 17.44
C THR A 73 -6.47 15.55 17.26
N ASP A 74 -7.01 16.12 18.33
CA ASP A 74 -8.19 16.97 18.32
C ASP A 74 -7.92 18.11 17.32
N ARG A 75 -8.39 17.95 16.08
CA ARG A 75 -8.17 18.95 15.03
C ARG A 75 -9.15 20.09 15.26
N LYS A 76 -8.66 21.15 15.90
CA LYS A 76 -9.35 22.46 15.94
C LYS A 76 -9.33 23.06 14.53
N VAL A 77 -10.48 23.09 13.88
CA VAL A 77 -10.69 23.80 12.61
C VAL A 77 -10.89 25.27 12.94
N LEU A 78 -9.96 26.13 12.51
CA LEU A 78 -10.09 27.59 12.60
C LEU A 78 -10.70 28.10 11.29
N LEU A 79 -11.94 28.59 11.36
CA LEU A 79 -12.56 29.35 10.28
C LEU A 79 -12.21 30.83 10.48
N ALA A 80 -11.56 31.44 9.50
CA ALA A 80 -11.41 32.89 9.42
C ALA A 80 -12.39 33.39 8.36
N GLU A 81 -13.29 34.28 8.76
CA GLU A 81 -14.16 35.04 7.85
C GLU A 81 -13.57 36.46 7.73
N ASP A 82 -13.59 37.03 6.52
CA ASP A 82 -13.14 38.40 6.20
C ASP A 82 -14.20 39.45 6.60
#